data_AF-A0A7V9LFV7-F1
#
_entry.id   AF-A0A7V9LFV7-F1
#
_cell.length_a   1.000
_cell.length_b   1.000
_cell.length_c   1.000
_cell.angle_alpha   90.00
_cell.angle_beta   90.00
_cell.angle_gamma   90.00
#
_symmetry.space_group_name_H-M   'P 1'
#
loop_
_entity.id
_entity.type
_entity.pdbx_description
1 polymer ?
#
loop_
_entity_poly.entity_id
_entity_poly.type
_entity_poly.pdbx_seq_one_letter_code
_entity_poly.pdbx_strand_id
1 'polypeptide(L)'
;MIEALTAAAAPLLALGTEYYLFGSAGLISLAAFVGLILVPALSSYGRSWEKVAAGFLSLFVLAALILVGVMVGALVFYYWNDIQGILGN
;
A
#
# COMPACT_ATOMS: atom_id res chain seq x y z
N MET A 1 -27.05 -2.11 19.02
CA MET A 1 -26.36 -2.10 17.71
C MET A 1 -25.38 -0.93 17.60
N ILE A 2 -25.83 0.32 17.85
CA ILE A 2 -24.94 1.50 17.88
C ILE A 2 -23.85 1.39 18.95
N GLU A 3 -24.19 1.00 20.19
CA GLU A 3 -23.15 0.87 21.24
C GLU A 3 -22.07 -0.17 20.95
N ALA A 4 -22.44 -1.27 20.27
CA ALA A 4 -21.46 -2.29 19.86
C ALA A 4 -20.52 -1.76 18.75
N LEU A 5 -21.04 -0.94 17.84
CA LEU A 5 -20.24 -0.26 16.82
C LEU A 5 -19.33 0.80 17.45
N THR A 6 -19.83 1.58 18.39
CA THR A 6 -19.05 2.60 19.11
C THR A 6 -17.95 1.96 19.96
N ALA A 7 -18.23 0.86 20.64
CA ALA A 7 -17.24 0.10 21.41
C ALA A 7 -16.13 -0.48 20.51
N ALA A 8 -16.46 -0.93 19.29
CA ALA A 8 -15.49 -1.43 18.33
C ALA A 8 -14.71 -0.31 17.62
N ALA A 9 -15.32 0.86 17.38
CA ALA A 9 -14.71 1.99 16.69
C ALA A 9 -13.90 2.93 17.61
N ALA A 10 -14.21 2.96 18.91
CA ALA A 10 -13.47 3.75 19.91
C ALA A 10 -11.95 3.52 19.88
N PRO A 11 -11.42 2.27 19.83
CA PRO A 11 -9.98 2.05 19.74
C PRO A 11 -9.40 2.46 18.38
N LEU A 12 -10.19 2.39 17.31
CA LEU A 12 -9.76 2.83 15.98
C LEU A 12 -9.60 4.34 15.95
N LEU A 13 -10.61 5.08 16.43
CA LEU A 13 -10.63 6.55 16.51
C LEU A 13 -9.59 7.12 17.47
N ALA A 14 -9.10 6.31 18.41
CA ALA A 14 -8.02 6.68 19.30
C ALA A 14 -6.63 6.63 18.64
N LEU A 15 -6.51 6.11 17.41
CA LEU A 15 -5.24 6.09 16.68
C LEU A 15 -4.85 7.51 16.24
N GLY A 16 -3.54 7.76 16.23
CA GLY A 16 -2.98 8.99 15.67
C GLY A 16 -3.25 9.12 14.17
N THR A 17 -3.33 10.37 13.69
CA THR A 17 -3.59 10.70 12.27
C THR A 17 -2.58 10.03 11.33
N GLU A 18 -1.35 9.79 11.79
CA GLU A 18 -0.30 9.15 11.01
C GLU A 18 -0.71 7.74 10.58
N TYR A 19 -1.35 6.98 11.48
CA TYR A 19 -1.81 5.62 11.19
C TYR A 19 -2.88 5.61 10.11
N TYR A 20 -3.76 6.62 10.09
CA TYR A 20 -4.76 6.76 9.04
C TYR A 20 -4.12 7.12 7.69
N LEU A 21 -3.14 8.01 7.67
CA LEU A 21 -2.43 8.38 6.45
C LEU A 21 -1.66 7.19 5.86
N PHE A 22 -0.81 6.54 6.65
CA PHE A 22 -0.02 5.40 6.17
C PHE A 22 -0.89 4.16 5.92
N GLY A 23 -1.89 3.91 6.77
CA GLY A 23 -2.81 2.79 6.61
C GLY A 23 -3.67 2.91 5.36
N SER A 24 -4.24 4.10 5.10
CA SER A 24 -5.02 4.34 3.89
C SER A 24 -4.17 4.29 2.61
N ALA A 25 -2.97 4.87 2.63
CA ALA A 25 -2.03 4.79 1.51
C ALA A 25 -1.64 3.33 1.19
N GLY A 26 -1.39 2.51 2.21
CA GLY A 26 -1.12 1.08 2.05
C GLY A 26 -2.33 0.32 1.45
N LEU A 27 -3.53 0.60 1.95
CA LEU A 27 -4.77 -0.02 1.43
C LEU A 27 -5.04 0.36 -0.03
N ILE A 28 -4.88 1.64 -0.39
CA ILE A 28 -5.04 2.11 -1.78
C ILE A 28 -4.01 1.44 -2.69
N SER A 29 -2.76 1.35 -2.25
CA SER A 29 -1.68 0.69 -3.00
C SER A 29 -1.98 -0.80 -3.22
N LEU A 30 -2.49 -1.48 -2.20
CA LEU A 30 -2.88 -2.88 -2.30
C LEU A 30 -4.08 -3.06 -3.24
N ALA A 31 -5.09 -2.19 -3.15
CA ALA A 31 -6.23 -2.20 -4.05
C ALA A 31 -5.81 -1.98 -5.51
N ALA A 32 -4.89 -1.04 -5.74
CA ALA A 32 -4.30 -0.79 -7.06
C ALA A 32 -3.53 -2.01 -7.58
N PHE A 33 -2.72 -2.67 -6.75
CA PHE A 33 -2.04 -3.91 -7.11
C PHE A 33 -3.03 -5.00 -7.51
N VAL A 34 -4.07 -5.22 -6.70
CA VAL A 34 -5.07 -6.24 -6.99
C VAL A 34 -5.81 -5.93 -8.29
N GLY A 35 -6.33 -4.70 -8.44
CA GLY A 35 -7.15 -4.32 -9.59
C GLY A 35 -6.38 -4.18 -10.90
N LEU A 36 -5.19 -3.59 -10.87
CA LEU A 36 -4.42 -3.25 -12.07
C LEU A 36 -3.40 -4.31 -12.47
N ILE A 37 -3.00 -5.20 -11.56
CA ILE A 37 -1.94 -6.18 -11.81
C ILE A 37 -2.47 -7.60 -11.62
N LEU A 38 -2.93 -7.95 -10.43
CA LEU A 38 -3.30 -9.33 -10.10
C LEU A 38 -4.51 -9.82 -10.90
N VAL A 39 -5.59 -9.03 -10.95
CA VAL A 39 -6.82 -9.38 -11.68
C VAL A 39 -6.56 -9.58 -13.19
N PRO A 40 -5.93 -8.63 -13.93
CA PRO A 40 -5.64 -8.83 -15.35
C PRO A 40 -4.62 -9.96 -15.61
N ALA A 41 -3.64 -10.15 -14.72
CA ALA A 41 -2.69 -11.26 -14.82
C ALA A 41 -3.41 -12.61 -14.72
N LEU A 42 -4.32 -12.78 -13.76
CA LEU A 42 -5.10 -14.01 -13.58
C LEU A 42 -6.16 -14.21 -14.67
N SER A 43 -6.69 -13.12 -15.23
CA SER A 43 -7.72 -13.16 -16.29
C SER A 43 -7.16 -13.54 -17.66
N SER A 44 -5.86 -13.37 -17.91
CA SER A 44 -5.25 -13.69 -19.21
C SER A 44 -5.02 -15.19 -19.44
N TYR A 45 -5.05 -16.01 -18.38
CA TYR A 45 -4.71 -17.44 -18.48
C TYR A 45 -5.94 -18.35 -18.36
N GLY A 46 -6.05 -19.31 -19.28
CA GLY A 46 -7.16 -20.26 -19.32
C GLY A 46 -6.99 -21.46 -18.37
N ARG A 47 -5.75 -21.87 -18.08
CA ARG A 47 -5.45 -23.04 -17.22
C ARG A 47 -5.13 -22.63 -15.79
N SER A 48 -5.65 -23.36 -14.79
CA SER A 48 -5.41 -23.05 -13.36
C SER A 48 -3.93 -23.07 -12.96
N TRP A 49 -3.09 -23.91 -13.60
CA TRP A 49 -1.65 -23.95 -13.33
C TRP A 49 -0.90 -22.72 -13.83
N GLU A 50 -1.33 -22.12 -14.94
CA GLU A 50 -0.75 -20.89 -15.47
C GLU A 50 -1.11 -19.68 -14.59
N LYS A 51 -2.32 -19.69 -14.01
CA LYS A 51 -2.77 -18.67 -13.05
C LYS A 51 -1.90 -18.63 -11.79
N VAL A 52 -1.43 -19.78 -11.31
CA VAL A 52 -0.51 -19.83 -10.15
C VAL A 52 0.84 -19.19 -10.49
N ALA A 53 1.40 -19.50 -11.66
CA ALA A 53 2.65 -18.88 -12.12
C ALA A 53 2.50 -17.37 -12.34
N ALA A 54 1.37 -16.93 -12.92
CA ALA A 54 1.05 -15.52 -13.10
C ALA A 54 0.88 -14.78 -11.75
N GLY A 55 0.23 -15.44 -10.79
CA GLY A 55 0.13 -14.95 -9.41
C GLY A 55 1.51 -14.78 -8.78
N PHE A 56 2.41 -15.75 -8.93
CA PHE A 56 3.79 -15.64 -8.44
C PHE A 56 4.55 -14.48 -9.09
N LEU A 57 4.42 -14.29 -10.41
CA LEU A 57 5.03 -13.16 -11.10
C LEU A 57 4.45 -11.82 -10.61
N SER A 58 3.16 -11.74 -10.34
CA SER A 58 2.55 -10.53 -9.77
C SER A 58 3.08 -10.21 -8.36
N LEU A 59 3.38 -11.22 -7.54
CA LEU A 59 4.02 -11.00 -6.23
C LEU A 59 5.42 -10.40 -6.38
N PHE A 60 6.16 -10.76 -7.43
CA PHE A 60 7.43 -10.11 -7.74
C PHE A 60 7.23 -8.62 -8.06
N VAL A 61 6.17 -8.27 -8.80
CA VAL A 61 5.82 -6.87 -9.04
C VAL A 61 5.43 -6.15 -7.75
N LEU A 62 4.65 -6.79 -6.86
CA LEU A 62 4.33 -6.23 -5.55
C LEU A 62 5.61 -5.96 -4.73
N ALA A 63 6.55 -6.90 -4.71
CA ALA A 63 7.82 -6.74 -4.04
C ALA A 63 8.63 -5.57 -4.63
N ALA A 64 8.66 -5.42 -5.96
CA ALA A 64 9.32 -4.30 -6.61
C ALA A 64 8.66 -2.95 -6.24
N LEU A 65 7.33 -2.88 -6.21
CA LEU A 65 6.61 -1.67 -5.79
C LEU A 65 6.89 -1.30 -4.34
N ILE A 66 6.92 -2.29 -3.44
CA ILE A 66 7.29 -2.08 -2.03
C ILE A 66 8.71 -1.56 -1.93
N LEU A 67 9.67 -2.18 -2.63
CA LEU A 67 11.07 -1.79 -2.60
C LEU A 67 11.25 -0.35 -3.10
N VAL A 68 10.63 0.00 -4.23
CA VAL A 68 10.66 1.36 -4.76
C VAL A 68 10.02 2.34 -3.78
N GLY A 69 8.86 2.02 -3.21
CA GLY A 69 8.19 2.87 -2.22
C GLY A 69 9.06 3.12 -0.99
N VAL A 70 9.71 2.08 -0.45
CA VAL A 70 10.64 2.20 0.68
C VAL A 70 11.87 3.02 0.30
N MET A 71 12.44 2.80 -0.88
CA MET A 71 13.59 3.57 -1.37
C MET A 71 13.26 5.06 -1.49
N VAL A 72 12.12 5.40 -2.10
CA VAL A 72 11.68 6.79 -2.23
C VAL A 72 11.40 7.40 -0.85
N GLY A 73 10.70 6.67 0.03
CA GLY A 73 10.43 7.14 1.39
C GLY A 73 11.71 7.38 2.20
N ALA A 74 12.69 6.47 2.09
CA ALA A 74 13.98 6.61 2.74
C ALA A 74 14.80 7.79 2.19
N LEU A 75 14.79 8.00 0.87
CA LEU A 75 15.45 9.15 0.25
C LEU A 75 14.85 10.47 0.73
N VAL A 76 13.52 10.59 0.76
CA VAL A 76 12.84 11.80 1.25
C VAL A 76 13.19 12.05 2.73
N PHE A 77 13.21 11.00 3.54
CA PHE A 77 13.58 11.12 4.95
C PHE A 77 15.05 11.55 5.13
N TYR A 78 15.97 10.97 4.36
CA TYR A 78 17.39 11.29 4.42
C TYR A 78 17.68 12.75 4.03
N TYR A 79 17.06 13.22 2.94
CA TYR A 79 17.23 14.58 2.43
C TYR A 79 16.26 15.59 3.06
N TRP A 80 15.57 15.25 4.16
CA TRP A 80 14.55 16.11 4.74
C TRP A 80 15.07 17.50 5.09
N ASN A 81 16.27 17.60 5.66
CA ASN A 81 16.87 18.89 6.03
C ASN A 81 17.16 19.77 4.81
N ASP A 82 17.65 19.18 3.72
CA ASP A 82 17.92 19.91 2.47
C ASP A 82 16.62 20.34 1.78
N ILE A 83 15.61 19.46 1.77
CA ILE A 83 14.28 19.74 1.25
C ILE A 83 13.62 20.89 2.05
N GLN A 84 13.72 20.85 3.38
CA GLN A 84 13.24 21.93 4.24
C GLN A 84 13.98 23.25 4.00
N GLY A 85 15.29 23.21 3.74
CA GLY A 85 16.05 24.42 3.40
C GLY A 85 15.74 25.01 2.02
N ILE A 86 15.20 24.21 1.08
CA ILE A 86 14.77 24.66 -0.25
C ILE A 86 13.31 25.14 -0.23
N LEU A 87 12.43 24.43 0.49
CA LEU A 87 11.00 24.75 0.58
C LEU A 87 10.70 25.83 1.62
N GLY A 88 11.53 25.92 2.65
CA GLY A 88 11.53 26.98 3.65
C GLY A 88 12.45 28.11 3.20
N ASN A 89 11.88 29.09 2.47
CA ASN A 89 12.28 30.48 2.69
C ASN A 89 11.61 30.95 3.98
#